data_AF-A0A2V8P1I9-F1
#
_entry.id   AF-A0A2V8P1I9-F1
#
_cell.length_a   1.000
_cell.length_b   1.000
_cell.length_c   1.000
_cell.angle_alpha   90.00
_cell.angle_beta   90.00
_cell.angle_gamma   90.00
#
_symmetry.space_group_name_H-M   'P 1'
#
loop_
_entity.id
_entity.type
_entity.pdbx_description
1 polymer ?
#
loop_
_entity_poly.entity_id
_entity_poly.type
_entity_poly.pdbx_seq_one_letter_code
_entity_poly.pdbx_strand_id
1 'polypeptide(L)'
;METYRAILKGNQLEWTDPAPVDLNPEQPVEVTILEERDQTANRRKRMAEALEKLAASDAFSEISDPSAWQREIRKDRPLPGREV
;
A
#
# COMPACT_ATOMS: atom_id res chain seq x y z
N MET A 1 1.11 -2.29 33.20
CA MET A 1 0.14 -1.52 32.39
C MET A 1 0.06 -2.23 31.06
N GLU A 2 -1.10 -2.80 30.74
CA GLU A 2 -1.31 -3.48 29.46
C GLU A 2 -1.99 -2.50 28.51
N THR A 3 -1.54 -2.49 27.25
CA THR A 3 -2.09 -1.63 26.21
C THR A 3 -2.81 -2.50 25.20
N TYR A 4 -4.08 -2.19 24.98
CA TYR A 4 -4.92 -2.88 24.02
C TYR A 4 -5.16 -1.97 22.82
N ARG A 5 -5.14 -2.55 21.62
CA ARG A 5 -5.36 -1.79 20.39
C ARG A 5 -6.81 -1.89 19.97
N ALA A 6 -7.36 -0.74 19.62
CA ALA A 6 -8.72 -0.61 19.14
C ALA A 6 -8.78 0.43 18.03
N ILE A 7 -9.83 0.35 17.21
CA ILE A 7 -10.23 1.38 16.27
C ILE A 7 -11.37 2.17 16.93
N LEU A 8 -11.24 3.50 16.96
CA LEU A 8 -12.33 4.40 17.36
C LEU A 8 -13.26 4.64 16.16
N LYS A 9 -14.46 4.05 16.18
CA LYS A 9 -15.50 4.27 15.18
C LYS A 9 -16.59 5.17 15.76
N GLY A 10 -16.61 6.43 15.31
CA GLY A 10 -17.50 7.43 15.90
C GLY A 10 -17.15 7.65 17.37
N ASN A 11 -17.97 7.09 18.27
CA ASN A 11 -17.77 7.16 19.72
C ASN A 11 -17.61 5.78 20.39
N GLN A 12 -17.35 4.71 19.61
CA GLN A 12 -17.17 3.35 20.12
C GLN A 12 -15.78 2.82 19.79
N LEU A 13 -15.14 2.18 20.77
CA LEU A 13 -13.89 1.46 20.57
C LEU A 13 -14.18 0.01 20.16
N GLU A 14 -13.57 -0.44 19.06
CA GLU A 14 -13.60 -1.83 18.60
C GLU A 14 -12.19 -2.43 18.66
N TRP A 15 -12.01 -3.51 19.41
CA TRP A 15 -10.71 -4.17 19.56
C TRP A 15 -10.20 -4.74 18.23
N THR A 16 -8.93 -4.50 17.90
CA THR A 16 -8.26 -5.10 16.73
C THR A 16 -7.50 -6.37 17.07
N ASP A 17 -7.11 -6.50 18.33
CA ASP A 17 -6.49 -7.67 18.94
C ASP A 17 -7.54 -8.39 19.82
N PRO A 18 -7.25 -9.60 20.34
CA PRO A 18 -8.15 -10.24 21.30
C PRO A 18 -8.52 -9.30 22.45
N ALA A 19 -9.82 -9.21 22.73
CA ALA A 19 -10.34 -8.37 23.79
C ALA A 19 -9.79 -8.81 25.16
N PRO A 20 -9.59 -7.88 26.10
CA PRO A 20 -9.24 -8.23 27.48
C PRO A 20 -10.35 -9.11 28.07
N VAL A 21 -9.96 -10.18 28.77
CA VAL A 21 -10.87 -11.28 29.13
C VAL A 21 -11.76 -10.96 30.34
N ASP A 22 -11.45 -9.90 31.11
CA ASP A 22 -12.10 -9.58 32.39
C ASP A 22 -12.50 -8.09 32.49
N LEU A 23 -13.12 -7.54 31.45
CA LEU A 23 -13.61 -6.16 31.48
C LEU A 23 -14.92 -6.02 32.26
N ASN A 24 -14.97 -5.07 33.20
CA ASN A 24 -16.22 -4.59 33.76
C ASN A 24 -16.96 -3.70 32.74
N PRO A 25 -18.28 -3.86 32.54
CA PRO A 25 -19.08 -3.01 31.65
C PRO A 25 -18.93 -1.50 31.85
N GLU A 26 -18.64 -1.03 33.07
CA GLU A 26 -18.47 0.39 33.40
C GLU A 26 -17.03 0.76 33.76
N GLN A 27 -16.05 -0.06 33.35
CA GLN A 27 -14.64 0.21 33.62
C GLN A 27 -14.22 1.54 32.97
N PRO A 28 -13.75 2.55 33.72
CA PRO A 28 -13.17 3.75 33.14
C PRO A 28 -11.87 3.40 32.41
N VAL A 29 -11.68 3.97 31.22
CA VAL A 29 -10.50 3.77 30.38
C VAL A 29 -9.91 5.10 29.94
N GLU A 30 -8.59 5.16 29.82
CA GLU A 30 -7.87 6.27 29.20
C GLU A 30 -7.60 5.96 27.73
N VAL A 31 -7.89 6.91 26.84
CA VAL A 31 -7.75 6.73 25.40
C VAL A 31 -6.64 7.62 24.88
N THR A 32 -5.61 7.02 24.30
CA THR A 32 -4.57 7.72 23.55
C THR A 32 -4.83 7.54 22.05
N ILE A 33 -5.03 8.65 21.33
CA ILE A 33 -5.21 8.62 19.88
C ILE A 33 -3.84 8.49 19.21
N LEU A 34 -3.63 7.38 18.50
CA LEU A 34 -2.43 7.15 17.72
C LEU A 34 -2.58 7.88 16.38
N GLU A 35 -1.76 8.89 16.14
CA GLU A 35 -1.64 9.47 14.80
C GLU A 35 -1.10 8.40 13.85
N GLU A 36 -1.87 8.08 12.82
CA GLU A 36 -1.34 7.32 11.70
C GLU A 36 -0.26 8.20 11.06
N ARG A 37 1.00 7.92 11.38
CA ARG A 37 2.11 8.46 10.59
C ARG A 37 1.77 8.13 9.15
N ASP A 38 1.78 9.11 8.25
CA ASP A 38 1.39 8.92 6.86
C ASP A 38 2.39 7.99 6.15
N GLN A 39 2.24 6.69 6.43
CA GLN A 39 3.01 5.60 5.87
C GLN A 39 2.77 5.55 4.36
N THR A 40 1.62 6.06 3.91
CA THR A 40 1.25 6.19 2.51
C THR A 40 2.15 7.17 1.78
N ALA A 41 2.40 8.36 2.35
CA ALA A 41 3.33 9.33 1.78
C ALA A 41 4.76 8.77 1.68
N ASN A 42 5.25 8.12 2.74
CA ASN A 42 6.57 7.49 2.73
C ASN A 42 6.66 6.34 1.71
N ARG A 43 5.63 5.48 1.64
CA ARG A 43 5.54 4.40 0.66
C ARG A 43 5.55 4.93 -0.78
N ARG A 44 4.78 5.98 -1.07
CA ARG A 44 4.73 6.61 -2.40
C ARG A 44 6.10 7.16 -2.79
N LYS A 45 6.78 7.87 -1.88
CA LYS A 45 8.13 8.39 -2.09
C LYS A 45 9.12 7.27 -2.41
N ARG A 46 9.16 6.23 -1.58
CA ARG A 46 10.05 5.06 -1.78
C ARG A 46 9.79 4.36 -3.11
N MET A 47 8.53 4.27 -3.53
CA MET A 47 8.17 3.68 -4.82
C MET A 47 8.64 4.55 -5.99
N ALA A 48 8.47 5.87 -5.91
CA ALA A 48 8.99 6.80 -6.92
C ALA A 48 10.52 6.70 -7.05
N GLU A 49 11.24 6.71 -5.94
CA GLU A 49 12.71 6.56 -5.91
C GLU A 49 13.17 5.22 -6.51
N ALA A 50 12.43 4.13 -6.27
CA ALA A 50 12.75 2.83 -6.85
C ALA A 50 12.55 2.82 -8.37
N LEU A 51 11.46 3.42 -8.86
CA LEU A 51 11.19 3.54 -10.30
C LEU A 51 12.23 4.43 -10.99
N GLU A 52 12.65 5.52 -10.36
CA GLU A 52 13.69 6.41 -10.87
C GLU A 52 15.03 5.68 -11.00
N LYS A 53 15.42 4.88 -9.99
CA LYS A 53 16.63 4.03 -10.06
C LYS A 53 16.55 2.99 -11.18
N LEU A 54 15.38 2.39 -11.41
CA LEU A 54 15.18 1.45 -12.51
C LEU A 54 15.23 2.12 -13.88
N ALA A 55 14.72 3.34 -14.01
CA ALA A 55 14.83 4.10 -15.25
C ALA A 55 16.30 4.50 -15.53
N ALA A 56 17.03 4.88 -14.49
CA ALA A 56 18.43 5.28 -14.60
C ALA A 56 19.41 4.12 -14.82
N SER A 57 19.01 2.87 -14.55
CA SER A 57 19.89 1.71 -14.71
C SER A 57 20.11 1.30 -16.16
N ASP A 58 19.32 1.86 -17.10
CA ASP A 58 19.43 1.63 -18.53
C ASP A 58 19.53 0.13 -18.90
N ALA A 59 18.83 -0.71 -18.14
CA ALA A 59 18.97 -2.16 -18.15
C ALA A 59 18.59 -2.83 -19.49
N PHE A 60 17.96 -2.08 -20.39
CA PHE A 60 17.48 -2.53 -21.69
C PHE A 60 18.03 -1.67 -22.83
N SER A 61 19.18 -1.01 -22.62
CA SER A 61 19.83 -0.14 -23.61
C SER A 61 20.17 -0.83 -24.93
N GLU A 62 20.37 -2.15 -24.89
CA GLU A 62 20.63 -2.97 -26.08
C GLU A 62 19.38 -3.23 -26.93
N ILE A 63 18.19 -2.90 -26.42
CA ILE A 63 16.92 -3.09 -27.13
C ILE A 63 16.61 -1.85 -27.97
N SER A 64 16.80 -1.95 -29.28
CA SER A 64 16.61 -0.83 -30.22
C SER A 64 15.17 -0.30 -30.28
N ASP A 65 14.17 -1.17 -30.15
CA ASP A 65 12.75 -0.79 -30.04
C ASP A 65 12.09 -1.59 -28.91
N PRO A 66 12.09 -1.05 -27.68
CA PRO A 66 11.46 -1.70 -26.54
C PRO A 66 9.97 -1.97 -26.71
N SER A 67 9.27 -1.16 -27.52
CA SER A 67 7.83 -1.33 -27.76
C SER A 67 7.56 -2.50 -28.71
N ALA A 68 8.34 -2.63 -29.77
CA ALA A 68 8.27 -3.79 -30.66
C ALA A 68 8.65 -5.07 -29.93
N TRP A 69 9.75 -5.05 -29.16
CA TRP A 69 10.19 -6.18 -28.34
C TRP A 69 9.10 -6.61 -27.34
N GLN A 70 8.48 -5.66 -26.64
CA GLN A 70 7.40 -5.98 -25.71
C GLN A 70 6.18 -6.62 -26.42
N ARG A 71 5.78 -6.12 -27.59
CA ARG A 71 4.66 -6.69 -28.37
C ARG A 71 4.95 -8.12 -28.82
N GLU A 72 6.19 -8.39 -29.24
CA GLU A 72 6.65 -9.73 -29.62
C GLU A 72 6.59 -10.70 -28.43
N ILE A 73 7.20 -10.32 -27.31
CA ILE A 73 7.25 -11.16 -26.09
C ILE A 73 5.86 -11.40 -25.52
N ARG A 74 5.00 -10.37 -25.48
CA ARG A 74 3.63 -10.48 -24.94
C ARG A 74 2.66 -11.13 -25.91
N LYS A 75 3.05 -11.32 -27.19
CA LYS A 75 2.16 -11.75 -28.27
C LYS A 75 0.90 -10.89 -28.29
N ASP A 76 1.08 -9.57 -28.19
CA ASP A 76 -0.03 -8.63 -28.05
C ASP A 76 -1.00 -8.82 -29.21
N ARG A 77 -2.25 -9.19 -28.88
CA ARG A 77 -3.28 -9.39 -29.88
C ARG A 77 -3.82 -8.02 -30.31
N PRO A 78 -4.08 -7.79 -31.61
CA PRO A 78 -4.74 -6.56 -32.04
C PRO A 78 -6.06 -6.40 -31.29
N LEU A 79 -6.28 -5.20 -30.77
CA LEU A 79 -7.53 -4.85 -30.11
C LEU A 79 -8.61 -4.66 -31.20
N PRO A 80 -9.78 -5.32 -31.09
CA PRO A 80 -10.85 -5.14 -32.07
C PRO A 80 -11.32 -3.68 -32.09
N GLY A 81 -11.44 -3.10 -33.28
CA GLY A 81 -11.87 -1.71 -33.48
C GLY A 81 -10.76 -0.65 -33.46
N ARG A 82 -9.49 -1.06 -33.39
CA ARG A 82 -8.33 -0.17 -33.55
C ARG A 82 -7.53 -0.61 -34.77
N GLU A 83 -8.04 -0.28 -35.96
CA GLU A 83 -7.27 -0.44 -37.20
C GLU A 83 -6.15 0.60 -37.22
N VAL A 84 -4.94 0.15 -37.55
CA VAL A 84 -3.85 1.00 -38.06
C VAL A 84 -3.86 0.91 -39.57
#